data_AF-A0A482W6Q8-F1
#
_entry.id   AF-A0A482W6Q8-F1
#
_cell.length_a   1.000
_cell.length_b   1.000
_cell.length_c   1.000
_cell.angle_alpha   90.00
_cell.angle_beta   90.00
_cell.angle_gamma   90.00
#
_symmetry.space_group_name_H-M   'P 1'
#
loop_
_entity.id
_entity.type
_entity.pdbx_description
1 polymer ?
#
loop_
_entity_poly.entity_id
_entity_poly.type
_entity_poly.pdbx_seq_one_letter_code
_entity_poly.pdbx_strand_id
1 'polypeptide(L)'
;ENCEEFEAVVSAQCDALIEAIHHRRSQLLECIRQDKELRVKALKEQVTTCTSRLQQTTALLQFCIEALKETDSSAFLQVGSMLISRVANTDHSWHKEWTAPRVSPHFDLTLDDKSVLRAIDQLNFIQMKHKGF
;
A
#
# COMPACT_ATOMS: atom_id res chain seq x y z
N GLU A 1 -37.85 40.55 -9.41
CA GLU A 1 -38.11 39.23 -8.79
C GLU A 1 -37.60 38.08 -9.66
N ASN A 2 -38.02 37.93 -10.92
CA ASN A 2 -37.67 36.73 -11.73
C ASN A 2 -36.18 36.56 -12.15
N CYS A 3 -35.35 37.62 -12.12
CA CYS A 3 -33.93 37.55 -12.53
C CYS A 3 -33.01 37.21 -11.35
N GLU A 4 -33.19 37.89 -10.22
CA GLU A 4 -32.42 37.66 -9.00
C GLU A 4 -32.64 36.25 -8.45
N GLU A 5 -33.87 35.75 -8.49
CA GLU A 5 -34.17 34.36 -8.10
C GLU A 5 -33.51 33.34 -9.06
N PHE A 6 -33.47 33.63 -10.36
CA PHE A 6 -32.81 32.75 -11.33
C PHE A 6 -31.29 32.75 -11.16
N GLU A 7 -30.68 33.92 -10.96
CA GLU A 7 -29.25 34.04 -10.63
C GLU A 7 -28.91 33.30 -9.34
N ALA A 8 -29.75 33.39 -8.31
CA ALA A 8 -29.58 32.64 -7.07
C ALA A 8 -29.62 31.13 -7.29
N VAL A 9 -30.54 30.64 -8.14
CA VAL A 9 -30.61 29.21 -8.50
C VAL A 9 -29.34 28.76 -9.24
N VAL A 10 -28.87 29.53 -10.23
CA VAL A 10 -27.66 29.20 -10.98
C VAL A 10 -26.44 29.20 -10.05
N SER A 11 -26.32 30.20 -9.18
CA SER A 11 -25.27 30.25 -8.16
C SER A 11 -25.30 29.00 -7.28
N ALA A 12 -26.47 28.65 -6.74
CA ALA A 12 -26.62 27.47 -5.89
C ALA A 12 -26.27 26.16 -6.62
N GLN A 13 -26.57 26.05 -7.92
CA GLN A 13 -26.17 24.90 -8.73
C GLN A 13 -24.65 24.81 -8.92
N CYS A 14 -24.00 25.94 -9.20
CA CYS A 14 -22.53 26.01 -9.29
C CYS A 14 -21.86 25.69 -7.94
N ASP A 15 -22.39 26.22 -6.83
CA ASP A 15 -21.90 25.94 -5.49
C ASP A 15 -22.01 24.45 -5.16
N ALA A 16 -23.12 23.80 -5.52
CA ALA A 16 -23.29 22.36 -5.35
C ALA A 16 -22.27 21.53 -6.16
N LEU A 17 -21.93 21.97 -7.38
CA LEU A 17 -20.89 21.34 -8.19
C LEU A 17 -19.49 21.50 -7.55
N ILE A 18 -19.18 22.68 -7.00
CA ILE A 18 -17.93 22.94 -6.28
C ILE A 18 -17.81 22.02 -5.05
N GLU A 19 -18.87 21.90 -4.26
CA GLU A 19 -18.91 21.01 -3.11
C GLU A 19 -18.73 19.54 -3.51
N ALA A 20 -19.34 19.10 -4.62
CA ALA A 20 -19.16 17.76 -5.15
C ALA A 20 -17.69 17.48 -5.53
N ILE A 21 -17.00 18.45 -6.13
CA ILE A 21 -15.57 18.36 -6.45
C ILE A 21 -14.71 18.32 -5.19
N HIS A 22 -15.01 19.14 -4.17
CA HIS A 22 -14.32 19.10 -2.88
C HIS A 22 -14.49 17.76 -2.17
N HIS A 23 -15.70 17.21 -2.19
CA HIS A 23 -15.98 15.89 -1.66
C HIS A 23 -15.19 14.80 -2.40
N ARG A 24 -15.21 14.82 -3.74
CA ARG A 24 -14.45 13.86 -4.55
C ARG A 24 -12.95 13.94 -4.32
N ARG A 25 -12.40 15.15 -4.20
CA ARG A 25 -10.99 15.37 -3.83
C ARG A 25 -10.65 14.69 -2.51
N SER A 26 -11.49 14.87 -1.50
CA SER A 26 -11.28 14.27 -0.18
C SER A 26 -11.25 12.74 -0.25
N GLN A 27 -12.16 12.13 -1.00
CA GLN A 27 -12.18 10.68 -1.24
C GLN A 27 -10.91 10.17 -1.94
N LEU A 28 -10.45 10.87 -2.98
CA LEU A 28 -9.24 10.48 -3.73
C LEU A 28 -7.99 10.55 -2.84
N LEU A 29 -7.87 11.61 -2.03
CA LEU A 29 -6.77 11.75 -1.08
C LEU A 29 -6.81 10.67 0.00
N GLU A 30 -8.00 10.31 0.46
CA GLU A 30 -8.17 9.23 1.44
C GLU A 30 -7.78 7.87 0.85
N CYS A 31 -8.14 7.60 -0.40
CA CYS A 31 -7.70 6.39 -1.11
C CYS A 31 -6.16 6.30 -1.18
N ILE A 32 -5.47 7.41 -1.51
CA ILE A 32 -4.00 7.46 -1.53
C ILE A 32 -3.42 7.18 -0.13
N ARG A 33 -4.02 7.72 0.93
CA ARG A 33 -3.57 7.51 2.31
C ARG A 33 -3.74 6.07 2.75
N GLN A 34 -4.89 5.46 2.46
CA GLN A 34 -5.17 4.06 2.80
C GLN A 34 -4.22 3.10 2.08
N ASP A 35 -4.00 3.33 0.79
CA ASP A 35 -3.04 2.55 0.01
C ASP A 35 -1.62 2.70 0.60
N LYS A 36 -1.17 3.92 0.92
CA LYS A 36 0.09 4.14 1.63
C LYS A 36 0.17 3.34 2.94
N GLU A 37 -0.88 3.37 3.74
CA GLU A 37 -0.92 2.69 5.04
C GLU A 37 -0.80 1.17 4.89
N LEU A 38 -1.56 0.57 3.96
CA LEU A 38 -1.50 -0.85 3.64
C LEU A 38 -0.09 -1.27 3.19
N ARG A 39 0.52 -0.47 2.32
CA ARG A 39 1.90 -0.68 1.85
C ARG A 39 2.92 -0.62 2.99
N VAL A 40 2.83 0.40 3.84
CA VAL A 40 3.71 0.54 5.01
C VAL A 40 3.54 -0.63 5.97
N LYS A 41 2.30 -1.07 6.21
CA LYS A 41 2.01 -2.23 7.05
C LYS A 41 2.65 -3.50 6.50
N ALA A 42 2.46 -3.78 5.21
CA ALA A 42 3.07 -4.93 4.55
C ALA A 42 4.62 -4.90 4.61
N LEU A 43 5.24 -3.73 4.40
CA LEU A 43 6.70 -3.57 4.55
C LEU A 43 7.16 -3.82 5.99
N LYS A 44 6.44 -3.31 7.00
CA LYS A 44 6.76 -3.57 8.42
C LYS A 44 6.64 -5.05 8.78
N GLU A 45 5.64 -5.74 8.25
CA GLU A 45 5.49 -7.19 8.41
C GLU A 45 6.68 -7.93 7.78
N GLN A 46 7.10 -7.54 6.57
CA GLN A 46 8.29 -8.11 5.93
C GLN A 46 9.58 -7.87 6.74
N VAL A 47 9.77 -6.67 7.29
CA VAL A 47 10.91 -6.36 8.17
C VAL A 47 10.88 -7.26 9.41
N THR A 48 9.72 -7.43 10.04
CA THR A 48 9.56 -8.32 11.20
C THR A 48 9.92 -9.77 10.85
N THR A 49 9.42 -10.30 9.74
CA THR A 49 9.75 -11.66 9.27
C THR A 49 11.26 -11.81 9.01
N CYS A 50 11.86 -10.88 8.28
CA CYS A 50 13.30 -10.90 7.99
C CYS A 50 14.14 -10.84 9.26
N THR A 51 13.75 -9.98 10.21
CA THR A 51 14.43 -9.83 11.50
C THR A 51 14.36 -11.10 12.34
N SER A 52 13.17 -11.71 12.44
CA SER A 52 12.99 -12.97 13.17
C SER A 52 13.84 -14.09 12.58
N ARG A 53 13.92 -14.19 11.25
CA ARG A 53 14.78 -15.18 10.60
C ARG A 53 16.26 -14.89 10.80
N LEU A 54 16.69 -13.64 10.67
CA LEU A 54 18.07 -13.27 10.95
C LEU A 54 18.48 -13.68 12.36
N GLN A 55 17.60 -13.47 13.35
CA GLN A 55 17.83 -13.92 14.72
C GLN A 55 17.93 -15.46 14.81
N GLN A 56 17.01 -16.19 14.17
CA GLN A 56 17.05 -17.66 14.16
C GLN A 56 18.31 -18.22 13.51
N THR A 57 18.71 -17.70 12.34
CA THR A 57 19.93 -18.10 11.64
C THR A 57 21.17 -17.75 12.46
N THR A 58 21.20 -16.58 13.10
CA THR A 58 22.31 -16.18 13.98
C THR A 58 22.44 -17.10 15.19
N ALA A 59 21.32 -17.43 15.86
CA ALA A 59 21.31 -18.35 16.98
C ALA A 59 21.77 -19.75 16.57
N LEU A 60 21.34 -20.22 15.39
CA LEU A 60 21.79 -21.50 14.84
C LEU A 60 23.29 -21.51 14.56
N LEU A 61 23.83 -20.43 13.97
CA LEU A 61 25.27 -20.29 13.75
C LEU A 61 26.05 -20.30 15.06
N GLN A 62 25.59 -19.58 16.09
CA GLN A 62 26.23 -19.63 17.41
C GLN A 62 26.19 -21.04 18.02
N PHE A 63 25.07 -21.74 17.89
CA PHE A 63 24.95 -23.11 18.37
C PHE A 63 25.87 -24.08 17.61
N CYS A 64 26.02 -23.92 16.29
CA CYS A 64 27.00 -24.66 15.50
C CYS A 64 28.44 -24.40 15.98
N ILE A 65 28.79 -23.13 16.24
CA ILE A 65 30.11 -22.75 16.73
C ILE A 65 30.39 -23.40 18.09
N GLU A 66 29.42 -23.42 19.00
CA GLU A 66 29.59 -24.02 20.32
C GLU A 66 29.73 -25.54 20.23
N ALA A 67 28.93 -26.21 19.40
CA ALA A 67 29.03 -27.64 19.19
C ALA A 67 30.38 -28.08 18.60
N LEU A 68 31.01 -27.24 17.78
CA LEU A 68 32.36 -27.49 17.25
C LEU A 68 33.45 -27.46 18.33
N LYS A 69 33.15 -26.94 19.53
CA LYS A 69 34.06 -26.97 20.68
C LYS A 69 33.95 -28.25 21.51
N GLU A 70 32.99 -29.13 21.20
CA GLU A 70 32.82 -30.39 21.93
C GLU A 70 34.05 -31.28 21.74
N THR A 71 34.60 -31.75 22.86
CA THR A 71 35.85 -32.52 22.89
C THR A 71 35.61 -34.02 22.94
N ASP A 72 34.46 -34.46 23.46
CA ASP A 72 34.09 -35.86 23.45
C ASP A 72 33.57 -36.27 22.05
N SER A 73 34.23 -37.25 21.44
CA SER A 73 33.92 -37.66 20.07
C SER A 73 32.51 -38.25 19.92
N SER A 74 31.99 -38.92 20.96
CA SER A 74 30.66 -39.53 20.91
C SER A 74 29.55 -38.47 21.05
N ALA A 75 29.73 -37.52 21.97
CA ALA A 75 28.84 -36.37 22.16
C ALA A 75 28.84 -35.47 20.92
N PHE A 76 30.03 -35.21 20.34
CA PHE A 76 30.17 -34.42 19.12
C PHE A 76 29.38 -35.03 17.94
N LEU A 77 29.51 -36.33 17.70
CA LEU A 77 28.77 -37.02 16.62
C LEU A 77 27.26 -36.97 16.85
N GLN A 78 26.82 -37.14 18.10
CA GLN A 78 25.40 -37.06 18.45
C GLN A 78 24.83 -35.66 18.16
N VAL A 79 25.48 -34.61 18.66
CA VAL A 79 25.05 -33.21 18.45
C VAL A 79 25.16 -32.80 16.97
N GLY A 80 26.23 -33.24 16.27
CA GLY A 80 26.47 -32.96 14.86
C GLY A 80 25.34 -33.47 13.95
N SER A 81 24.84 -34.68 14.20
CA SER A 81 23.72 -35.24 13.42
C SER A 81 22.43 -34.41 13.55
N MET A 82 22.12 -33.93 14.77
CA MET A 82 20.97 -33.07 15.04
C MET A 82 21.14 -31.70 14.38
N LEU A 83 22.35 -31.15 14.41
CA LEU A 83 22.69 -29.88 13.78
C LEU A 83 22.48 -29.89 12.27
N ILE A 84 22.96 -30.93 11.58
CA ILE A 84 22.81 -31.07 10.13
C ILE A 84 21.33 -31.04 9.73
N SER A 85 20.50 -31.79 10.46
CA SER A 85 19.05 -31.80 10.22
C SER A 85 18.42 -30.42 10.46
N ARG A 86 18.81 -29.74 11.53
CA ARG A 86 18.30 -28.40 11.87
C ARG A 86 18.68 -27.36 10.83
N VAL A 87 19.94 -27.36 10.37
CA VAL A 87 20.43 -26.48 9.30
C VAL A 87 19.65 -26.72 8.00
N ALA A 88 19.51 -27.98 7.58
CA ALA A 88 18.76 -28.33 6.38
C ALA A 88 17.28 -27.87 6.46
N ASN A 89 16.65 -28.03 7.63
CA ASN A 89 15.27 -27.58 7.83
C ASN A 89 15.14 -26.06 7.81
N THR A 90 16.07 -25.32 8.42
CA THR A 90 16.09 -23.85 8.40
C THR A 90 16.29 -23.33 6.97
N ASP A 91 17.19 -23.95 6.20
CA ASP A 91 17.43 -23.60 4.79
C ASP A 91 16.20 -23.86 3.91
N HIS A 92 15.55 -25.01 4.09
CA HIS A 92 14.33 -25.33 3.35
C HIS A 92 13.17 -24.38 3.68
N SER A 93 12.97 -24.04 4.97
CA SER A 93 11.97 -23.05 5.39
C SER A 93 12.28 -21.66 4.81
N TRP A 94 13.56 -21.28 4.77
CA TRP A 94 13.99 -20.01 4.17
C TRP A 94 13.52 -19.90 2.72
N HIS A 95 13.82 -20.90 1.90
CA HIS A 95 13.42 -20.90 0.49
C HIS A 95 11.92 -20.97 0.27
N LYS A 96 11.20 -21.77 1.08
CA LYS A 96 9.76 -21.93 0.94
C LYS A 96 9.00 -20.64 1.27
N GLU A 97 9.47 -19.91 2.27
CA GLU A 97 8.75 -18.76 2.80
C GLU A 97 9.34 -17.41 2.37
N TRP A 98 10.49 -17.38 1.70
CA TRP A 98 11.00 -16.16 1.09
C TRP A 98 10.11 -15.76 -0.07
N THR A 99 9.50 -14.58 0.03
CA THR A 99 8.73 -13.96 -1.04
C THR A 99 9.34 -12.61 -1.32
N ALA A 100 9.58 -12.30 -2.60
CA ALA A 100 10.06 -10.99 -3.03
C ALA A 100 9.17 -9.87 -2.43
N PRO A 101 9.68 -8.62 -2.30
CA PRO A 101 8.91 -7.51 -1.77
C PRO A 101 7.51 -7.45 -2.40
N ARG A 102 6.46 -7.64 -1.59
CA ARG A 102 5.09 -7.75 -2.11
C ARG A 102 4.51 -6.40 -2.55
N VAL A 103 5.30 -5.32 -2.42
CA VAL A 103 4.85 -3.94 -2.57
C VAL A 103 5.89 -3.14 -3.34
N SER A 104 5.44 -2.46 -4.41
CA SER A 104 6.27 -1.51 -5.15
C SER A 104 6.51 -0.23 -4.34
N PRO A 105 7.73 0.35 -4.40
CA PRO A 105 8.02 1.63 -3.74
C PRO A 105 7.35 2.84 -4.40
N HIS A 106 6.74 2.69 -5.58
CA HIS A 106 6.20 3.82 -6.36
C HIS A 106 4.66 3.84 -6.33
N PHE A 107 4.08 5.04 -6.21
CA PHE A 107 2.66 5.26 -6.46
C PHE A 107 2.43 5.40 -7.95
N ASP A 108 1.96 4.35 -8.60
CA ASP A 108 1.58 4.38 -10.01
C ASP A 108 0.11 4.78 -10.15
N LEU A 109 -0.18 6.04 -9.81
CA LEU A 109 -1.52 6.62 -9.86
C LEU A 109 -1.50 7.82 -10.79
N THR A 110 -2.38 7.80 -11.80
CA THR A 110 -2.60 8.93 -12.69
C THR A 110 -4.03 9.42 -12.50
N LEU A 111 -4.18 10.69 -12.13
CA LEU A 111 -5.48 11.36 -12.12
C LEU A 111 -5.80 11.85 -13.54
N ASP A 112 -6.95 11.46 -14.08
CA ASP A 112 -7.48 12.03 -15.32
C ASP A 112 -8.61 13.02 -14.99
N ASP A 113 -8.30 14.31 -15.08
CA ASP A 113 -9.22 15.42 -14.83
C ASP A 113 -9.83 15.99 -16.12
N LYS A 114 -9.38 15.55 -17.29
CA LYS A 114 -9.74 16.13 -18.59
C LYS A 114 -11.22 16.02 -18.92
N SER A 115 -11.84 14.92 -18.51
CA SER A 115 -13.28 14.68 -18.72
C SER A 115 -14.13 15.66 -17.89
N VAL A 116 -13.71 15.94 -16.66
CA VAL A 116 -14.39 16.87 -15.74
C VAL A 116 -14.22 18.31 -16.23
N LEU A 117 -13.01 18.69 -16.64
CA LEU A 117 -12.76 20.02 -17.23
C LEU A 117 -13.63 20.26 -18.45
N ARG A 118 -13.69 19.28 -19.38
CA ARG A 118 -14.57 19.37 -20.55
C ARG A 118 -16.04 19.54 -20.17
N ALA A 119 -16.50 18.84 -19.14
CA ALA A 119 -17.89 18.96 -18.68
C ALA A 119 -18.17 20.35 -18.09
N ILE A 120 -17.21 20.96 -17.38
CA ILE A 120 -17.30 22.34 -16.88
C ILE A 120 -17.34 23.33 -18.05
N ASP A 121 -16.46 23.18 -19.04
CA ASP A 121 -16.40 24.06 -20.22
C ASP A 121 -17.70 24.01 -21.05
N GLN A 122 -18.39 22.86 -21.03
CA GLN A 122 -19.63 22.63 -21.75
C GLN A 122 -20.89 22.96 -20.93
N LEU A 123 -20.74 23.42 -19.68
CA LEU A 123 -21.86 23.76 -18.81
C LEU A 123 -22.59 24.99 -19.37
N ASN A 124 -23.83 24.79 -19.83
CA ASN A 124 -24.61 25.83 -20.49
C ASN A 124 -26.12 25.67 -20.25
N PHE A 125 -26.88 26.74 -20.52
CA PHE A 125 -28.34 26.73 -20.43
C PHE A 125 -28.97 25.94 -21.58
N ILE A 126 -29.89 25.04 -21.26
CA ILE A 126 -30.56 24.16 -22.24
C ILE A 126 -31.82 24.84 -22.84
N GLN A 127 -32.39 25.83 -22.15
CA GLN A 127 -33.55 26.61 -22.63
C GLN A 127 -33.26 28.11 -22.54
N MET A 128 -32.93 28.72 -23.67
CA MET A 128 -33.04 30.18 -23.86
C MET A 128 -34.29 30.44 -24.69
N LYS A 129 -35.38 30.94 -24.08
CA LYS A 129 -36.50 31.44 -24.88
C LYS A 129 -35.99 32.64 -25.69
N HIS A 130 -35.88 32.48 -27.00
CA HIS A 130 -35.64 33.57 -27.94
C HIS A 130 -36.64 34.70 -27.64
N LYS A 131 -36.15 35.87 -27.24
CA LYS A 131 -36.92 37.11 -27.38
C LYS A 131 -37.00 37.37 -28.88
N GLY A 132 -38.09 36.91 -29.50
CA GLY A 132 -38.51 37.41 -30.80
C GLY A 132 -38.67 38.93 -30.70
N PHE A 133 -38.03 39.63 -31.63
CA PHE A 133 -38.31 41.05 -31.88
C PHE A 133 -39.76 41.22 -32.34
#